data_AF-A0A6A4X104-F1
#
_entry.id   AF-A0A6A4X104-F1
#
_cell.length_a   1.000
_cell.length_b   1.000
_cell.length_c   1.000
_cell.angle_alpha   90.00
_cell.angle_beta   90.00
_cell.angle_gamma   90.00
#
_symmetry.space_group_name_H-M   'P 1'
#
loop_
_entity.id
_entity.type
_entity.pdbx_description
1 polymer ?
#
loop_
_entity_poly.entity_id
_entity_poly.type
_entity_poly.pdbx_seq_one_letter_code
_entity_poly.pdbx_strand_id
1 'polypeptide(L)'
;MAYQIVDSNYGKNWVKLLHVTRNGPEHTIREWEVCSELTLDSKDDYMSGDNSAIIATDSQKNTIYLLAKNHGLTTPEEFGLLLCRHFLAQYSHVNRVNILIKQHPWSRIQAADGPHEHAFVTVREAERGCQVRQLRGQQATVWAELNGLQVLKTTQSSFVNFVNDEYRSLPDAQDRVFSTVVSARWRYVCSQRLVDYDACWSAVREAILELFAGPARGGIFSPSVQNTLYLTQVRVLNRLPEVG
;
A
#
# COMPACT_ATOMS: atom_id res chain seq x y z
N MET A 1 -34.60 9.99 21.62
CA MET A 1 -33.76 8.96 20.96
C MET A 1 -32.34 9.14 21.48
N ALA A 2 -31.69 8.06 21.91
CA ALA A 2 -30.29 8.11 22.30
C ALA A 2 -29.44 7.67 21.10
N TYR A 3 -28.48 8.51 20.71
CA TYR A 3 -27.53 8.19 19.64
C TYR A 3 -26.26 7.63 20.28
N GLN A 4 -25.60 6.69 19.61
CA GLN A 4 -24.37 6.05 20.08
C GLN A 4 -23.28 6.16 19.02
N ILE A 5 -22.07 6.55 19.44
CA ILE A 5 -20.88 6.52 18.59
C ILE A 5 -20.41 5.07 18.45
N VAL A 6 -20.44 4.52 17.23
CA VAL A 6 -20.02 3.14 16.93
C VAL A 6 -18.51 3.04 16.68
N ASP A 7 -17.93 4.04 16.02
CA ASP A 7 -16.49 4.17 15.83
C ASP A 7 -16.11 5.65 15.87
N SER A 8 -14.91 5.95 16.35
CA SER A 8 -14.34 7.29 16.23
C SER A 8 -12.83 7.22 16.04
N ASN A 9 -12.32 8.17 15.28
CA ASN A 9 -10.90 8.40 15.12
C ASN A 9 -10.70 9.84 14.67
N TYR A 10 -9.47 10.32 14.85
CA TYR A 10 -9.06 11.62 14.35
C TYR A 10 -7.55 11.61 14.11
N GLY A 11 -7.04 12.56 13.32
CA GLY A 11 -5.61 12.73 13.19
C GLY A 11 -5.21 13.65 12.05
N LYS A 12 -4.07 13.34 11.41
CA LYS A 12 -3.46 14.20 10.39
C LYS A 12 -3.27 13.42 9.11
N ASN A 13 -3.75 13.98 8.00
CA ASN A 13 -3.66 13.35 6.70
C ASN A 13 -2.61 14.03 5.82
N TRP A 14 -1.99 13.24 4.94
CA TRP A 14 -1.09 13.69 3.87
C TRP A 14 0.09 14.52 4.37
N VAL A 15 0.68 14.10 5.49
CA VAL A 15 1.95 14.66 5.99
C VAL A 15 3.06 14.23 5.04
N LYS A 16 3.44 15.15 4.16
CA LYS A 16 4.49 14.92 3.16
C LYS A 16 5.87 15.07 3.77
N LEU A 17 6.76 14.12 3.51
CA LEU A 17 8.16 14.15 3.91
C LEU A 17 9.09 13.54 2.86
N LEU A 18 10.29 14.11 2.75
CA LEU A 18 11.42 13.58 1.98
C LEU A 18 12.56 13.30 2.95
N HIS A 19 13.05 12.06 2.98
CA HIS A 19 14.25 11.68 3.70
C HIS A 19 15.39 11.45 2.72
N VAL A 20 16.54 12.08 2.97
CA VAL A 20 17.75 11.97 2.14
C VAL A 20 18.87 11.39 2.98
N THR A 21 19.40 10.24 2.58
CA THR A 21 20.59 9.63 3.17
C THR A 21 21.79 9.93 2.28
N ARG A 22 22.87 10.45 2.87
CA ARG A 22 24.10 10.82 2.14
C ARG A 22 25.25 9.95 2.62
N ASN A 23 25.72 9.04 1.76
CA ASN A 23 26.84 8.14 2.04
C ASN A 23 27.94 8.40 1.00
N GLY A 24 28.73 9.45 1.21
CA GLY A 24 29.65 9.94 0.18
C GLY A 24 28.89 10.64 -0.96
N PRO A 25 29.38 10.55 -2.21
CA PRO A 25 28.75 11.24 -3.34
C PRO A 25 27.40 10.61 -3.75
N GLU A 26 27.20 9.32 -3.44
CA GLU A 26 25.94 8.62 -3.70
C GLU A 26 24.90 8.93 -2.60
N HIS A 27 23.81 9.56 -3.02
CA HIS A 27 22.65 9.87 -2.17
C HIS A 27 21.52 8.88 -2.44
N THR A 28 20.73 8.54 -1.42
CA THR A 28 19.46 7.82 -1.57
C THR A 28 18.32 8.66 -0.99
N ILE A 29 17.14 8.53 -1.60
CA ILE A 29 15.95 9.29 -1.18
C ILE A 29 14.74 8.37 -0.99
N ARG A 30 13.87 8.72 -0.04
CA ARG A 30 12.52 8.20 0.08
C ARG A 30 11.58 9.34 0.39
N GLU A 31 10.52 9.50 -0.40
CA GLU A 31 9.52 10.56 -0.22
C GLU A 31 8.15 9.93 -0.07
N TRP A 32 7.46 10.25 1.02
CA TRP A 32 6.19 9.64 1.40
C TRP A 32 5.16 10.70 1.79
N GLU A 33 3.88 10.33 1.66
CA GLU A 33 2.77 11.02 2.31
C GLU A 33 2.17 10.09 3.37
N VAL A 34 2.07 10.58 4.61
CA VAL A 34 1.67 9.79 5.77
C VAL A 34 0.36 10.33 6.35
N CYS A 35 -0.58 9.43 6.62
CA CYS A 35 -1.79 9.72 7.40
C CYS A 35 -1.67 8.99 8.75
N SER A 36 -1.97 9.70 9.84
CA SER A 36 -2.11 9.12 11.17
C SER A 36 -3.53 9.30 11.69
N GLU A 37 -4.11 8.21 12.20
CA GLU A 37 -5.43 8.20 12.80
C GLU A 37 -5.35 7.51 14.17
N LEU A 38 -5.84 8.19 15.20
CA LEU A 38 -5.86 7.71 16.58
C LEU A 38 -7.32 7.54 17.04
N THR A 39 -7.60 6.46 17.75
CA THR A 39 -8.85 6.27 18.50
C THR A 39 -8.52 6.29 19.98
N LEU A 40 -9.14 7.22 20.71
CA LEU A 40 -9.03 7.32 22.17
C LEU A 40 -10.03 6.39 22.87
N ASP A 41 -9.75 6.07 24.13
CA ASP A 41 -10.63 5.31 25.02
C ASP A 41 -11.90 6.06 25.42
N SER A 42 -11.80 7.36 25.67
CA SER A 42 -12.92 8.27 25.92
C SER A 42 -13.54 8.80 24.61
N LYS A 43 -14.73 9.38 24.75
CA LYS A 43 -15.47 10.17 23.74
C LYS A 43 -15.85 11.56 24.24
N ASP A 44 -15.24 12.03 25.33
CA ASP A 44 -15.58 13.32 25.95
C ASP A 44 -15.33 14.51 24.99
N ASP A 45 -14.35 14.38 24.11
CA ASP A 45 -14.11 15.30 23.00
C ASP A 45 -15.33 15.47 22.08
N TYR A 46 -16.07 14.39 21.80
CA TYR A 46 -17.31 14.44 21.02
C TYR A 46 -18.53 14.81 21.87
N MET A 47 -18.62 14.29 23.10
CA MET A 47 -19.85 14.34 23.90
C MET A 47 -19.98 15.62 24.73
N SER A 48 -18.87 16.15 25.24
CA SER A 48 -18.82 17.35 26.09
C SER A 48 -17.88 18.43 25.56
N GLY A 49 -17.10 18.15 24.51
CA GLY A 49 -16.11 19.07 23.96
C GLY A 49 -14.83 19.16 24.80
N ASP A 50 -14.60 18.20 25.71
CA ASP A 50 -13.37 18.18 26.52
C ASP A 50 -12.18 17.65 25.69
N ASN A 51 -11.23 18.54 25.42
CA ASN A 51 -10.03 18.22 24.66
C ASN A 51 -8.85 17.76 25.52
N SER A 52 -9.02 17.53 26.83
CA SER A 52 -7.95 17.16 27.76
C SER A 52 -7.19 15.89 27.35
N ALA A 53 -7.85 14.96 26.68
CA ALA A 53 -7.26 13.72 26.16
C ALA A 53 -6.68 13.85 24.74
N ILE A 54 -6.87 14.97 24.05
CA ILE A 54 -6.55 15.11 22.63
C ILE A 54 -5.05 15.33 22.40
N ILE A 55 -4.43 14.41 21.66
CA ILE A 55 -3.15 14.63 21.01
C ILE A 55 -3.38 15.47 19.77
N ALA A 56 -3.04 16.76 19.81
CA ALA A 56 -3.26 17.69 18.71
C ALA A 56 -2.73 17.13 17.36
N THR A 57 -3.47 17.37 16.28
CA THR A 57 -3.09 16.85 14.95
C THR A 57 -1.77 17.45 14.45
N ASP A 58 -1.40 18.64 14.92
CA ASP A 58 -0.06 19.22 14.68
C ASP A 58 1.04 18.45 15.42
N SER A 59 0.79 18.00 16.66
CA SER A 59 1.73 17.14 17.39
C SER A 59 1.92 15.81 16.68
N GLN A 60 0.87 15.21 16.12
CA GLN A 60 0.98 13.99 15.32
C GLN A 60 1.88 14.19 14.08
N LYS A 61 1.70 15.32 13.37
CA LYS A 61 2.58 15.74 12.25
C LYS A 61 4.03 15.87 12.70
N ASN A 62 4.28 16.54 13.83
CA ASN A 62 5.62 16.73 14.37
C ASN A 62 6.27 15.39 14.77
N THR A 63 5.50 14.47 15.35
CA THR A 63 5.95 13.11 15.65
C THR A 63 6.40 12.36 14.39
N ILE A 64 5.65 12.45 13.29
CA ILE A 64 6.04 11.83 12.01
C ILE A 64 7.41 12.35 11.55
N TYR A 65 7.61 13.67 11.56
CA TYR A 65 8.91 14.25 11.17
C TYR A 65 10.05 13.86 12.12
N LEU A 66 9.82 13.87 13.43
CA LEU A 66 10.83 13.53 14.42
C LEU A 66 11.25 12.05 14.33
N LEU A 67 10.30 11.14 14.18
CA LEU A 67 10.62 9.71 14.04
C LEU A 67 11.32 9.42 12.72
N ALA A 68 10.92 10.06 11.62
CA ALA A 68 11.62 9.93 10.34
C ALA A 68 13.07 10.43 10.43
N LYS A 69 13.30 11.54 11.14
CA LYS A 69 14.66 12.07 11.38
C LYS A 69 15.51 11.14 12.26
N ASN A 70 14.93 10.60 13.33
CA ASN A 70 15.66 9.85 14.34
C ASN A 70 15.95 8.39 13.93
N HIS A 71 15.06 7.78 13.15
CA HIS A 71 15.15 6.36 12.76
C HIS A 71 15.46 6.17 11.27
N GLY A 72 15.37 7.23 10.46
CA GLY A 72 15.42 7.14 9.01
C GLY A 72 14.14 6.52 8.43
N LEU A 73 14.15 6.35 7.10
CA LEU A 73 13.08 5.68 6.35
C LEU A 73 13.62 4.42 5.67
N THR A 74 13.15 3.26 6.11
CA THR A 74 13.40 1.97 5.47
C THR A 74 12.23 1.65 4.54
N THR A 75 11.25 0.86 4.97
CA THR A 75 10.05 0.54 4.20
C THR A 75 8.83 1.29 4.76
N PRO A 76 7.81 1.61 3.94
CA PRO A 76 6.55 2.16 4.45
C PRO A 76 5.98 1.31 5.61
N GLU A 77 6.02 -0.01 5.49
CA GLU A 77 5.50 -0.95 6.48
C GLU A 77 6.22 -0.86 7.82
N GLU A 78 7.56 -0.85 7.82
CA GLU A 78 8.34 -0.72 9.06
C GLU A 78 8.16 0.64 9.73
N PHE A 79 8.04 1.72 8.94
CA PHE A 79 7.78 3.05 9.49
C PHE A 79 6.35 3.17 10.05
N GLY A 80 5.36 2.58 9.39
CA GLY A 80 4.01 2.47 9.92
C GLY A 80 3.97 1.71 11.25
N LEU A 81 4.72 0.60 11.35
CA LEU A 81 4.90 -0.14 12.60
C LEU A 81 5.59 0.70 13.69
N LEU A 82 6.61 1.48 13.33
CA LEU A 82 7.28 2.40 14.26
C LEU A 82 6.31 3.45 14.82
N LEU A 83 5.50 4.07 13.96
CA LEU A 83 4.50 5.06 14.36
C LEU A 83 3.43 4.46 15.27
N CYS A 84 2.89 3.29 14.93
CA CYS A 84 1.93 2.56 15.77
C CYS A 84 2.51 2.29 17.16
N ARG A 85 3.73 1.75 17.25
CA ARG A 85 4.41 1.50 18.52
C ARG A 85 4.60 2.78 19.33
N HIS A 86 5.01 3.87 18.70
CA HIS A 86 5.23 5.15 19.38
C HIS A 86 3.94 5.67 20.03
N PHE A 87 2.86 5.81 19.27
CA PHE A 87 1.61 6.37 19.80
C PHE A 87 1.00 5.49 20.91
N LEU A 88 1.04 4.16 20.77
CA LEU A 88 0.53 3.25 21.79
C LEU A 88 1.40 3.21 23.05
N ALA A 89 2.72 3.34 22.93
CA ALA A 89 3.61 3.36 24.09
C ALA A 89 3.55 4.69 24.84
N GLN A 90 3.47 5.82 24.10
CA GLN A 90 3.53 7.16 24.68
C GLN A 90 2.24 7.58 25.38
N TYR A 91 1.07 7.19 24.85
CA TYR A 91 -0.23 7.67 25.32
C TYR A 91 -1.10 6.48 25.75
N SER A 92 -1.25 6.27 27.06
CA SER A 92 -1.95 5.11 27.62
C SER A 92 -3.43 5.04 27.20
N HIS A 93 -4.06 6.20 26.97
CA HIS A 93 -5.47 6.34 26.59
C HIS A 93 -5.74 6.20 25.08
N VAL A 94 -4.70 6.01 24.26
CA VAL A 94 -4.88 5.66 22.83
C VAL A 94 -5.15 4.15 22.71
N ASN A 95 -6.30 3.78 22.15
CA ASN A 95 -6.74 2.38 22.03
C ASN A 95 -6.41 1.75 20.67
N ARG A 96 -6.40 2.54 19.60
CA ARG A 96 -6.11 2.05 18.25
C ARG A 96 -5.36 3.13 17.47
N VAL A 97 -4.37 2.69 16.72
CA VAL A 97 -3.62 3.51 15.78
C VAL A 97 -3.80 2.92 14.39
N ASN A 98 -4.05 3.78 13.41
CA ASN A 98 -4.08 3.43 12.00
C ASN A 98 -3.18 4.40 11.24
N ILE A 99 -2.19 3.86 10.54
CA ILE A 99 -1.22 4.62 9.75
C ILE A 99 -1.37 4.21 8.29
N LEU A 100 -1.54 5.18 7.40
CA LEU A 100 -1.50 4.95 5.95
C LEU A 100 -0.30 5.70 5.37
N ILE A 101 0.43 5.05 4.46
CA ILE A 101 1.61 5.65 3.83
C ILE A 101 1.52 5.41 2.34
N LYS A 102 1.68 6.47 1.55
CA LYS A 102 1.90 6.39 0.10
C LYS A 102 3.32 6.78 -0.23
N GLN A 103 3.97 6.01 -1.09
CA GLN A 103 5.32 6.27 -1.55
C GLN A 103 5.31 6.98 -2.91
N HIS A 104 6.04 8.10 -3.01
CA HIS A 104 6.32 8.73 -4.29
C HIS A 104 7.34 7.89 -5.09
N PRO A 105 7.08 7.62 -6.38
CA PRO A 105 7.87 6.66 -7.15
C PRO A 105 9.08 7.33 -7.82
N TRP A 106 10.06 7.70 -7.00
CA TRP A 106 11.36 8.17 -7.49
C TRP A 106 12.19 7.02 -8.05
N SER A 107 12.74 7.21 -9.25
CA SER A 107 13.74 6.35 -9.85
C SER A 107 15.04 7.14 -10.03
N ARG A 108 16.17 6.50 -9.77
CA ARG A 108 17.49 7.10 -10.03
C ARG A 108 17.67 7.25 -11.54
N ILE A 109 18.12 8.42 -11.99
CA ILE A 109 18.40 8.68 -13.40
C ILE A 109 19.57 7.80 -13.85
N GLN A 110 19.43 7.16 -15.01
CA GLN A 110 20.51 6.43 -15.67
C GLN A 110 21.19 7.36 -16.68
N ALA A 111 22.46 7.71 -16.43
CA ALA A 111 23.32 8.42 -17.36
C ALA A 111 24.05 7.43 -18.29
N ALA A 112 24.78 7.94 -19.29
CA ALA A 112 25.48 7.10 -20.26
C ALA A 112 26.56 6.21 -19.64
N ASP A 113 27.16 6.66 -18.54
CA ASP A 113 28.21 6.00 -17.77
C ASP A 113 27.70 5.27 -16.52
N GLY A 114 26.39 5.28 -16.26
CA GLY A 114 25.77 4.51 -15.18
C GLY A 114 24.72 5.26 -14.36
N PRO A 115 24.33 4.74 -13.19
CA PRO A 115 23.35 5.37 -12.31
C PRO A 115 23.88 6.69 -11.73
N HIS A 116 23.12 7.78 -11.86
CA HIS A 116 23.51 9.09 -11.34
C HIS A 116 23.56 9.08 -9.81
N GLU A 117 24.63 9.63 -9.23
CA GLU A 117 24.89 9.61 -7.78
C GLU A 117 23.77 10.26 -6.93
N HIS A 118 23.10 11.29 -7.43
CA HIS A 118 22.15 12.10 -6.64
C HIS A 118 21.02 12.76 -7.46
N ALA A 119 20.76 12.29 -8.68
CA ALA A 119 19.67 12.79 -9.52
C ALA A 119 18.58 11.73 -9.72
N PHE A 120 17.32 12.16 -9.64
CA PHE A 120 16.15 11.29 -9.65
C PHE A 120 15.06 11.84 -10.57
N VAL A 121 14.28 10.94 -11.15
CA VAL A 121 13.11 11.24 -11.98
C VAL A 121 11.91 10.44 -11.46
N THR A 122 10.72 11.02 -11.51
CA THR A 122 9.51 10.28 -11.15
C THR A 122 9.13 9.32 -12.27
N VAL A 123 8.96 8.03 -11.95
CA VAL A 123 8.51 6.99 -12.90
C VAL A 123 7.23 6.36 -12.35
N ARG A 124 6.08 6.68 -12.95
CA ARG A 124 4.77 6.21 -12.46
C ARG A 124 4.35 4.91 -13.14
N GLU A 125 5.01 3.82 -12.80
CA GLU A 125 4.56 2.48 -13.22
C GLU A 125 3.48 1.91 -12.31
N ALA A 126 3.64 2.06 -11.00
CA ALA A 126 2.66 1.71 -9.99
C ALA A 126 2.94 2.52 -8.71
N GLU A 127 1.90 2.84 -7.96
CA GLU A 127 1.99 3.48 -6.66
C GLU A 127 2.05 2.42 -5.56
N ARG A 128 3.10 2.47 -4.73
CA ARG A 128 3.20 1.64 -3.52
C ARG A 128 2.53 2.36 -2.35
N GLY A 129 1.65 1.65 -1.67
CA GLY A 129 1.06 2.08 -0.40
C GLY A 129 1.24 1.03 0.69
N CYS A 130 1.07 1.44 1.94
CA CYS A 130 0.84 0.51 3.04
C CYS A 130 -0.19 1.05 4.02
N GLN A 131 -0.85 0.15 4.74
CA GLN A 131 -1.65 0.45 5.92
C GLN A 131 -1.12 -0.38 7.09
N VAL A 132 -0.91 0.24 8.24
CA VAL A 132 -0.57 -0.46 9.48
C VAL A 132 -1.60 -0.08 10.53
N ARG A 133 -2.31 -1.06 11.07
CA ARG A 133 -3.30 -0.86 12.12
C ARG A 133 -2.93 -1.67 13.35
N GLN A 134 -2.90 -1.04 14.51
CA GLN A 134 -2.63 -1.72 15.77
C GLN A 134 -3.62 -1.31 16.85
N LEU A 135 -4.27 -2.31 17.46
CA LEU A 135 -5.04 -2.13 18.69
C LEU A 135 -4.11 -2.33 19.90
N ARG A 136 -4.35 -1.58 20.97
CA ARG A 136 -3.63 -1.74 22.24
C ARG A 136 -3.73 -3.19 22.72
N GLY A 137 -2.58 -3.77 23.09
CA GLY A 137 -2.49 -5.16 23.56
C GLY A 137 -2.61 -6.22 22.46
N GLN A 138 -2.71 -5.83 21.19
CA GLN A 138 -2.77 -6.77 20.06
C GLN A 138 -1.56 -6.59 19.12
N GLN A 139 -1.31 -7.61 18.30
CA GLN A 139 -0.34 -7.51 17.22
C GLN A 139 -0.83 -6.54 16.14
N ALA A 140 0.11 -5.81 15.54
CA ALA A 140 -0.21 -4.95 14.41
C ALA A 140 -0.61 -5.79 13.19
N THR A 141 -1.62 -5.32 12.46
CA THR A 141 -1.95 -5.83 11.13
C THR A 141 -1.33 -4.91 10.08
N VAL A 142 -0.59 -5.49 9.14
CA VAL A 142 0.12 -4.78 8.08
C VAL A 142 -0.47 -5.16 6.73
N TRP A 143 -0.83 -4.17 5.93
CA TRP A 143 -1.22 -4.33 4.53
C TRP A 143 -0.25 -3.58 3.64
N ALA A 144 0.05 -4.15 2.49
CA ALA A 144 0.69 -3.44 1.39
C ALA A 144 -0.30 -3.28 0.24
N GLU A 145 -0.06 -2.25 -0.56
CA GLU A 145 -0.90 -1.84 -1.67
C GLU A 145 -0.06 -1.55 -2.91
N LEU A 146 -0.61 -1.93 -4.06
CA LEU A 146 -0.14 -1.57 -5.38
C LEU A 146 -1.33 -0.97 -6.13
N ASN A 147 -1.21 0.27 -6.60
CA ASN A 147 -2.28 0.97 -7.29
C ASN A 147 -1.77 1.60 -8.59
N GLY A 148 -2.66 1.84 -9.55
CA GLY A 148 -2.31 2.62 -10.74
C GLY A 148 -1.45 1.89 -11.77
N LEU A 149 -1.26 0.57 -11.65
CA LEU A 149 -0.49 -0.21 -12.63
C LEU A 149 -1.31 -0.41 -13.91
N GLN A 150 -1.07 0.44 -14.89
CA GLN A 150 -1.76 0.38 -16.18
C GLN A 150 -1.12 -0.64 -17.11
N VAL A 151 -1.90 -1.62 -17.56
CA VAL A 151 -1.45 -2.68 -18.48
C VAL A 151 -2.42 -2.85 -19.64
N LEU A 152 -1.88 -3.28 -20.78
CA LEU A 152 -2.64 -3.53 -22.00
C LEU A 152 -2.02 -4.70 -22.76
N LYS A 153 -2.86 -5.63 -23.21
CA LYS A 153 -2.52 -6.60 -24.27
C LYS A 153 -3.55 -6.53 -25.38
N THR A 154 -3.08 -6.67 -26.61
CA THR A 154 -3.89 -6.43 -27.83
C THR A 154 -4.65 -7.67 -28.31
N THR A 155 -4.37 -8.83 -27.74
CA THR A 155 -4.93 -10.14 -28.11
C THR A 155 -4.81 -11.10 -26.91
N GLN A 156 -5.05 -12.39 -27.11
CA GLN A 156 -4.99 -13.44 -26.08
C GLN A 156 -5.95 -13.17 -24.91
N SER A 157 -7.09 -12.57 -25.22
CA SER A 157 -8.18 -12.31 -24.30
C SER A 157 -9.49 -12.58 -25.02
N SER A 158 -10.40 -13.31 -24.39
CA SER A 158 -11.72 -13.56 -24.93
C SER A 158 -12.79 -13.24 -23.88
N PHE A 159 -14.03 -13.17 -24.35
CA PHE A 159 -15.20 -13.19 -23.49
C PHE A 159 -16.38 -13.75 -24.28
N VAL A 160 -16.72 -14.98 -23.98
CA VAL A 160 -17.65 -15.81 -24.74
C VAL A 160 -18.48 -16.67 -23.78
N ASN A 161 -19.57 -17.27 -24.25
CA ASN A 161 -20.38 -18.22 -23.48
C ASN A 161 -20.91 -17.67 -22.14
N PHE A 162 -21.14 -16.36 -22.03
CA PHE A 162 -21.80 -15.74 -20.88
C PHE A 162 -23.33 -15.77 -21.03
N VAL A 163 -24.03 -15.45 -19.94
CA VAL A 163 -25.50 -15.50 -19.86
C VAL A 163 -26.15 -14.82 -21.07
N ASN A 164 -27.07 -15.55 -21.71
CA ASN A 164 -27.82 -15.09 -22.86
C ASN A 164 -29.28 -14.89 -22.43
N ASP A 165 -29.58 -13.71 -21.89
CA ASP A 165 -30.92 -13.29 -21.49
C ASP A 165 -31.46 -12.18 -22.41
N GLU A 166 -32.66 -11.68 -22.11
CA GLU A 166 -33.34 -10.62 -22.85
C GLU A 166 -32.62 -9.26 -22.81
N TYR A 167 -31.61 -9.08 -21.94
CA TYR A 167 -30.82 -7.86 -21.82
C TYR A 167 -29.48 -7.95 -22.56
N ARG A 168 -29.13 -9.13 -23.09
CA ARG A 168 -27.86 -9.33 -23.79
C ARG A 168 -27.85 -8.62 -25.15
N SER A 169 -27.02 -7.59 -25.26
CA SER A 169 -26.64 -6.96 -26.53
C SER A 169 -25.18 -7.22 -26.92
N LEU A 170 -24.36 -7.71 -25.99
CA LEU A 170 -22.94 -7.95 -26.21
C LEU A 170 -22.71 -9.25 -27.02
N PRO A 171 -22.05 -9.20 -28.19
CA PRO A 171 -21.65 -10.39 -28.90
C PRO A 171 -20.48 -11.10 -28.21
N ASP A 172 -20.35 -12.39 -28.47
CA ASP A 172 -19.16 -13.14 -28.10
C ASP A 172 -17.93 -12.57 -28.80
N ALA A 173 -16.82 -12.41 -28.06
CA ALA A 173 -15.54 -11.97 -28.58
C ALA A 173 -14.48 -13.07 -28.34
N GLN A 174 -14.13 -13.80 -29.39
CA GLN A 174 -13.09 -14.84 -29.35
C GLN A 174 -11.69 -14.25 -29.18
N ASP A 175 -11.48 -13.02 -29.67
CA ASP A 175 -10.29 -12.22 -29.41
C ASP A 175 -10.69 -10.75 -29.20
N ARG A 176 -10.05 -10.09 -28.23
CA ARG A 176 -10.28 -8.68 -27.90
C ARG A 176 -9.07 -8.07 -27.19
N VAL A 177 -9.01 -6.74 -27.21
CA VAL A 177 -8.08 -5.99 -26.36
C VAL A 177 -8.45 -6.17 -24.89
N PHE A 178 -7.44 -6.37 -24.03
CA PHE A 178 -7.59 -6.31 -22.59
C PHE A 178 -6.69 -5.20 -22.04
N SER A 179 -7.31 -4.11 -21.59
CA SER A 179 -6.64 -3.02 -20.87
C SER A 179 -7.27 -2.84 -19.50
N THR A 180 -6.43 -2.64 -18.48
CA THR A 180 -6.88 -2.41 -17.10
C THR A 180 -5.87 -1.58 -16.32
N VAL A 181 -6.32 -0.98 -15.23
CA VAL A 181 -5.49 -0.35 -14.21
C VAL A 181 -5.60 -1.21 -12.97
N VAL A 182 -4.52 -1.89 -12.62
CA VAL A 182 -4.51 -2.87 -11.52
C VAL A 182 -4.41 -2.14 -10.18
N SER A 183 -5.31 -2.53 -9.28
CA SER A 183 -5.22 -2.28 -7.84
C SER A 183 -5.16 -3.62 -7.11
N ALA A 184 -4.17 -3.78 -6.25
CA ALA A 184 -3.98 -4.95 -5.43
C ALA A 184 -3.67 -4.52 -4.00
N ARG A 185 -4.26 -5.24 -3.05
CA ARG A 185 -4.00 -5.08 -1.62
C ARG A 185 -3.91 -6.45 -0.99
N TRP A 186 -2.89 -6.66 -0.18
CA TRP A 186 -2.67 -7.91 0.53
C TRP A 186 -2.27 -7.63 1.97
N ARG A 187 -2.56 -8.59 2.85
CA ARG A 187 -2.20 -8.52 4.26
C ARG A 187 -1.01 -9.44 4.49
N TYR A 188 -0.07 -8.98 5.31
CA TYR A 188 0.99 -9.86 5.78
C TYR A 188 0.48 -10.68 6.97
N VAL A 189 0.72 -11.98 6.94
CA VAL A 189 0.50 -12.87 8.08
C VAL A 189 1.76 -12.88 8.94
N CYS A 190 1.60 -12.83 10.26
CA CYS A 190 2.73 -12.87 11.19
C CYS A 190 3.44 -14.23 11.05
N SER A 191 4.53 -14.26 10.29
CA SER A 191 5.43 -15.40 10.20
C SER A 191 6.52 -15.24 11.27
N GLN A 192 7.11 -16.35 11.73
CA GLN A 192 8.25 -16.32 12.66
C GLN A 192 9.52 -15.70 12.06
N ARG A 193 9.47 -15.27 10.79
CA ARG A 193 10.58 -14.74 10.02
C ARG A 193 10.43 -13.25 9.82
N LEU A 194 11.55 -12.54 9.76
CA LEU A 194 11.59 -11.15 9.31
C LEU A 194 11.09 -11.07 7.85
N VAL A 195 10.11 -10.20 7.60
CA VAL A 195 9.51 -9.99 6.28
C VAL A 195 10.34 -8.96 5.52
N ASP A 196 10.80 -9.32 4.32
CA ASP A 196 11.36 -8.36 3.37
C ASP A 196 10.23 -7.73 2.54
N TYR A 197 9.73 -6.57 2.99
CA TYR A 197 8.60 -5.89 2.37
C TYR A 197 8.89 -5.41 0.94
N ASP A 198 10.14 -4.99 0.66
CA ASP A 198 10.54 -4.52 -0.67
C ASP A 198 10.54 -5.70 -1.66
N ALA A 199 11.06 -6.86 -1.25
CA ALA A 199 11.03 -8.08 -2.06
C ALA A 199 9.60 -8.61 -2.25
N CYS A 200 8.78 -8.63 -1.20
CA CYS A 200 7.39 -9.08 -1.29
C CYS A 200 6.57 -8.21 -2.26
N TRP A 201 6.65 -6.88 -2.13
CA TRP A 201 5.95 -5.96 -3.01
C TRP A 201 6.36 -6.15 -4.48
N SER A 202 7.66 -6.31 -4.72
CA SER A 202 8.20 -6.57 -6.06
C SER A 202 7.71 -7.90 -6.62
N ALA A 203 7.70 -8.96 -5.81
CA ALA A 203 7.23 -10.29 -6.22
C ALA A 203 5.72 -10.31 -6.54
N VAL A 204 4.89 -9.53 -5.83
CA VAL A 204 3.47 -9.38 -6.17
C VAL A 204 3.29 -8.66 -7.50
N ARG A 205 4.00 -7.53 -7.70
CA ARG A 205 4.00 -6.79 -8.98
C ARG A 205 4.42 -7.69 -10.14
N GLU A 206 5.49 -8.45 -9.99
CA GLU A 206 5.97 -9.40 -10.99
C GLU A 206 4.94 -10.49 -11.29
N ALA A 207 4.31 -11.08 -10.26
CA ALA A 207 3.29 -12.11 -10.45
C ALA A 207 2.08 -11.57 -11.23
N ILE A 208 1.64 -10.33 -10.96
CA ILE A 208 0.57 -9.66 -11.72
C ILE A 208 0.98 -9.54 -13.20
N LEU A 209 2.17 -9.03 -13.48
CA LEU A 209 2.66 -8.82 -14.86
C LEU A 209 2.84 -10.15 -15.61
N GLU A 210 3.42 -11.16 -14.94
CA GLU A 210 3.63 -12.50 -15.47
C GLU A 210 2.30 -13.16 -15.87
N LEU A 211 1.30 -13.10 -14.99
CA LEU A 211 -0.02 -13.73 -15.23
C LEU A 211 -0.88 -12.95 -16.23
N PHE A 212 -0.67 -11.64 -16.34
CA PHE A 212 -1.35 -10.81 -17.33
C PHE A 212 -0.81 -11.07 -18.75
N ALA A 213 0.53 -11.02 -18.91
CA ALA A 213 1.21 -11.04 -20.20
C ALA A 213 1.54 -12.46 -20.68
N GLY A 214 1.99 -13.34 -19.78
CA GLY A 214 2.57 -14.63 -20.13
C GLY A 214 3.93 -14.51 -20.82
N PRO A 215 4.39 -15.57 -21.49
CA PRO A 215 5.64 -15.56 -22.25
C PRO A 215 5.64 -14.49 -23.35
N ALA A 216 6.77 -13.80 -23.55
CA ALA A 216 6.89 -12.76 -24.56
C ALA A 216 6.56 -13.25 -25.99
N ARG A 217 6.81 -14.55 -26.26
CA ARG A 217 6.36 -15.22 -27.49
C ARG A 217 5.08 -15.99 -27.20
N GLY A 218 4.00 -15.65 -27.90
CA GLY A 218 2.70 -16.35 -27.81
C GLY A 218 1.78 -15.86 -26.69
N GLY A 219 2.30 -15.24 -25.64
CA GLY A 219 1.51 -14.73 -24.52
C GLY A 219 0.76 -15.83 -23.76
N ILE A 220 -0.16 -15.41 -22.91
CA ILE A 220 -1.10 -16.31 -22.22
C ILE A 220 -2.54 -15.92 -22.51
N PHE A 221 -3.35 -16.91 -22.89
CA PHE A 221 -4.78 -16.73 -23.15
C PHE A 221 -5.54 -16.51 -21.84
N SER A 222 -6.37 -15.46 -21.81
CA SER A 222 -7.28 -15.15 -20.70
C SER A 222 -8.74 -15.34 -21.15
N PRO A 223 -9.46 -16.33 -20.60
CA PRO A 223 -10.88 -16.53 -20.92
C PRO A 223 -11.81 -15.53 -20.22
N SER A 224 -11.34 -14.92 -19.13
CA SER A 224 -12.04 -13.89 -18.38
C SER A 224 -11.10 -13.15 -17.45
N VAL A 225 -11.44 -11.90 -17.11
CA VAL A 225 -10.68 -11.10 -16.14
C VAL A 225 -10.68 -11.78 -14.77
N GLN A 226 -11.81 -12.37 -14.38
CA GLN A 226 -11.99 -13.09 -13.11
C GLN A 226 -11.02 -14.27 -12.99
N ASN A 227 -10.82 -15.03 -14.07
CA ASN A 227 -9.87 -16.14 -14.06
C ASN A 227 -8.42 -15.66 -13.92
N THR A 228 -8.00 -14.64 -14.69
CA THR A 228 -6.66 -14.05 -14.56
C THR A 228 -6.42 -13.46 -13.16
N LEU A 229 -7.44 -12.82 -12.58
CA LEU A 229 -7.39 -12.30 -11.21
C LEU A 229 -7.18 -13.43 -10.19
N TYR A 230 -7.98 -14.49 -10.27
CA TYR A 230 -7.87 -15.65 -9.38
C TYR A 230 -6.52 -16.35 -9.48
N LEU A 231 -6.03 -16.60 -10.71
CA LEU A 231 -4.73 -17.24 -10.93
C LEU A 231 -3.58 -16.38 -10.38
N THR A 232 -3.67 -15.05 -10.51
CA THR A 232 -2.72 -14.12 -9.89
C THR A 232 -2.73 -14.25 -8.36
N GLN A 233 -3.89 -14.29 -7.73
CA GLN A 233 -4.01 -14.47 -6.27
C GLN A 233 -3.39 -15.79 -5.80
N VAL A 234 -3.71 -16.90 -6.48
CA VAL A 234 -3.16 -18.22 -6.17
C VAL A 234 -1.64 -18.23 -6.33
N ARG A 235 -1.11 -17.61 -7.40
CA ARG A 235 0.33 -17.49 -7.64
C ARG A 235 1.04 -16.74 -6.53
N VAL A 236 0.47 -15.62 -6.07
CA VAL A 236 1.01 -14.80 -4.98
C VAL A 236 1.03 -15.60 -3.68
N LEU A 237 -0.10 -16.20 -3.28
CA LEU A 237 -0.22 -16.96 -2.04
C LEU A 237 0.71 -18.19 -2.01
N ASN A 238 0.93 -18.84 -3.16
CA ASN A 238 1.85 -19.98 -3.25
C ASN A 238 3.34 -19.57 -3.21
N ARG A 239 3.68 -18.35 -3.69
CA ARG A 239 5.07 -17.87 -3.77
C ARG A 239 5.51 -17.16 -2.50
N LEU A 240 4.59 -16.48 -1.82
CA LEU A 240 4.86 -15.61 -0.67
C LEU A 240 4.12 -16.13 0.57
N PRO A 241 4.74 -17.00 1.39
CA PRO A 241 4.12 -17.51 2.62
C PRO A 241 3.85 -16.41 3.65
N GLU A 242 4.46 -15.24 3.50
CA GLU A 242 4.22 -14.04 4.31
C GLU A 242 2.87 -13.37 4.00
N VAL A 243 2.17 -13.74 2.93
CA VAL A 243 0.92 -13.11 2.47
C VAL A 243 -0.31 -13.98 2.77
N GLY A 244 -1.38 -13.37 3.30
CA GLY A 244 -2.68 -14.04 3.54
C GLY A 244 -3.79 -13.11 4.00
#